data_AF-A0A2S3UAA3-F1
#
_entry.id   AF-A0A2S3UAA3-F1
#
_cell.length_a   1.000
_cell.length_b   1.000
_cell.length_c   1.000
_cell.angle_alpha   90.00
_cell.angle_beta   90.00
_cell.angle_gamma   90.00
#
_symmetry.space_group_name_H-M   'P 1'
#
loop_
_entity.id
_entity.type
_entity.pdbx_description
1 polymer ?
#
loop_
_entity_poly.entity_id
_entity_poly.type
_entity_poly.pdbx_seq_one_letter_code
_entity_poly.pdbx_strand_id
1 'polypeptide(L)'
;MMYYNDQPADTIFYQGLAYEQLQKMEDARAKYYKLINFGEQHLFDKFKMDYFAVSLPDALLFEEDYQTRNTVHCYYLMALGYLGLGNIEKSQKLFKKAGSLSNHHQGIIRHQNFVKINGNK
;
A
#
# COMPACT_ATOMS: atom_id res chain seq x y z
N MET A 1 -0.41 -10.29 -6.17
CA MET A 1 -0.65 -9.99 -7.61
C MET A 1 -1.60 -8.79 -7.67
N MET A 2 -1.19 -7.68 -8.29
CA MET A 2 -2.01 -6.46 -8.40
C MET A 2 -2.92 -6.61 -9.62
N TYR A 3 -4.22 -6.81 -9.43
CA TYR A 3 -5.13 -6.80 -10.57
C TYR A 3 -5.35 -5.35 -11.02
N TYR A 4 -5.49 -5.16 -12.33
CA TYR A 4 -5.82 -3.90 -13.00
C TYR A 4 -7.09 -3.20 -12.48
N ASN A 5 -7.88 -3.86 -11.62
CA ASN A 5 -9.10 -3.38 -10.98
C ASN A 5 -8.98 -3.19 -9.45
N ASP A 6 -7.81 -3.37 -8.85
CA ASP A 6 -7.64 -3.12 -7.41
C ASP A 6 -7.78 -1.62 -7.14
N GLN A 7 -8.69 -1.27 -6.23
CA GLN A 7 -8.85 0.12 -5.79
C GLN A 7 -7.49 0.64 -5.30
N PRO A 8 -7.05 1.82 -5.76
CA PRO A 8 -5.80 2.40 -5.30
C PRO A 8 -5.74 2.42 -3.77
N ALA A 9 -4.61 1.98 -3.21
CA ALA A 9 -4.37 1.86 -1.78
C ALA A 9 -4.80 3.11 -0.97
N ASP A 10 -4.47 4.27 -1.53
CA ASP A 10 -4.81 5.58 -0.99
C ASP A 10 -6.31 5.86 -1.04
N THR A 11 -7.04 5.39 -2.06
CA THR A 11 -8.52 5.47 -2.10
C THR A 11 -9.14 4.77 -0.89
N ILE A 12 -8.69 3.57 -0.55
CA ILE A 12 -9.20 2.83 0.63
C ILE A 12 -8.85 3.57 1.92
N PHE A 13 -7.65 4.15 2.00
CA PHE A 13 -7.25 4.98 3.13
C PHE A 13 -8.15 6.22 3.29
N TYR A 14 -8.43 6.94 2.20
CA TYR A 14 -9.33 8.10 2.22
C TYR A 14 -10.78 7.74 2.52
N GLN A 15 -11.25 6.57 2.09
CA GLN A 15 -12.56 6.06 2.55
C GLN A 15 -12.58 5.91 4.07
N GLY A 16 -11.52 5.36 4.66
CA GLY A 16 -11.37 5.27 6.12
C GLY A 16 -11.48 6.63 6.80
N LEU A 17 -10.74 7.63 6.31
CA LEU A 17 -10.80 9.00 6.84
C LEU A 17 -12.20 9.61 6.69
N ALA A 18 -12.88 9.38 5.57
CA ALA A 18 -14.25 9.85 5.36
C ALA A 18 -15.24 9.22 6.36
N TYR A 19 -15.12 7.92 6.64
CA TYR A 19 -15.94 7.25 7.66
C TYR A 19 -15.69 7.82 9.07
N GLU A 20 -14.45 8.19 9.41
CA GLU A 20 -14.16 8.85 10.69
C GLU A 20 -14.84 10.21 10.79
N GLN A 21 -14.84 11.01 9.72
CA GLN A 21 -15.55 12.29 9.68
C GLN A 21 -17.08 12.12 9.82
N LEU A 22 -17.61 10.97 9.39
CA LEU A 22 -19.00 10.58 9.58
C LEU A 22 -19.27 9.90 10.94
N GLN A 23 -18.29 9.87 11.85
CA GLN A 23 -18.35 9.19 13.15
C GLN A 23 -18.62 7.67 13.07
N LYS A 24 -18.36 7.05 11.92
CA LYS A 24 -18.49 5.60 11.68
C LYS A 24 -17.17 4.89 11.88
N MET A 25 -16.73 4.83 13.15
CA MET A 25 -15.38 4.34 13.50
C MET A 25 -15.14 2.87 13.12
N GLU A 26 -16.16 2.01 13.21
CA GLU A 26 -16.03 0.59 12.84
C GLU A 26 -15.81 0.42 11.33
N ASP A 27 -16.54 1.17 10.50
CA ASP A 27 -16.36 1.17 9.04
C ASP A 27 -14.97 1.67 8.66
N ALA A 28 -14.48 2.72 9.34
CA ALA A 28 -13.13 3.24 9.14
C ALA A 28 -12.05 2.19 9.47
N ARG A 29 -12.15 1.56 10.65
CA ARG A 29 -11.23 0.49 11.08
C ARG A 29 -11.22 -0.67 10.08
N ALA A 30 -12.38 -1.07 9.57
CA ALA A 30 -12.47 -2.12 8.56
C ALA A 30 -11.66 -1.79 7.29
N LYS A 31 -11.65 -0.53 6.84
CA LYS A 31 -10.81 -0.10 5.69
C LYS A 31 -9.32 -0.20 6.01
N TYR A 32 -8.91 0.26 7.19
CA TYR A 32 -7.50 0.22 7.59
C TYR A 32 -6.98 -1.21 7.77
N TYR A 33 -7.76 -2.09 8.40
CA TYR A 33 -7.38 -3.51 8.53
C TYR A 33 -7.37 -4.22 7.18
N LYS A 34 -8.25 -3.87 6.24
CA LYS A 34 -8.19 -4.40 4.87
C LYS A 34 -6.83 -4.12 4.21
N LEU A 35 -6.29 -2.92 4.38
CA LEU A 35 -4.96 -2.55 3.87
C LEU A 35 -3.84 -3.37 4.51
N ILE A 36 -3.87 -3.51 5.84
CA ILE A 36 -2.86 -4.26 6.60
C ILE A 36 -2.88 -5.73 6.19
N ASN A 37 -4.06 -6.37 6.21
CA ASN A 37 -4.21 -7.79 5.92
C ASN A 37 -3.73 -8.13 4.52
N PHE A 38 -4.08 -7.30 3.52
CA PHE A 38 -3.60 -7.51 2.15
C PHE A 38 -2.08 -7.42 2.06
N GLY A 39 -1.49 -6.38 2.66
CA GLY A 39 -0.05 -6.19 2.65
C GLY A 39 0.69 -7.33 3.36
N GLU A 40 0.16 -7.84 4.47
CA GLU A 40 0.75 -8.98 5.21
C GLU A 40 0.63 -10.30 4.42
N GLN A 41 -0.52 -10.55 3.79
CA GLN A 41 -0.76 -11.76 3.00
C GLN A 41 0.13 -11.86 1.76
N HIS A 42 0.33 -10.74 1.06
CA HIS A 42 1.00 -10.72 -0.24
C HIS A 42 2.48 -10.32 -0.18
N LEU A 43 3.02 -9.96 1.00
CA LEU A 43 4.41 -9.49 1.15
C LEU A 43 5.45 -10.51 0.64
N PHE A 44 5.19 -11.79 0.87
CA PHE A 44 6.08 -12.90 0.55
C PHE A 44 5.64 -13.72 -0.66
N ASP A 45 4.63 -13.25 -1.38
CA ASP A 45 4.22 -13.86 -2.64
C ASP A 45 5.40 -13.83 -3.61
N LYS A 46 5.79 -15.00 -4.12
CA LYS A 46 6.81 -15.10 -5.17
C LYS A 46 6.13 -14.83 -6.51
N PHE A 47 6.57 -13.79 -7.21
CA PHE A 47 6.12 -13.56 -8.57
C PHE A 47 6.58 -14.73 -9.47
N LYS A 48 5.63 -15.53 -9.96
CA LYS A 48 5.85 -16.48 -11.06
C LYS A 48 5.30 -15.85 -12.33
N MET A 49 6.18 -15.58 -13.28
CA MET A 49 5.78 -15.17 -14.62
C MET A 49 5.23 -16.43 -15.33
N ASP A 50 3.92 -16.49 -15.54
CA ASP A 50 3.33 -17.55 -16.37
C ASP A 50 3.76 -17.29 -17.83
N TYR A 51 4.70 -18.11 -18.29
CA TYR A 51 5.33 -18.07 -19.61
C TYR A 51 4.32 -18.52 -20.69
N PHE A 52 3.30 -17.72 -20.96
CA PHE A 52 2.32 -17.95 -22.03
C PHE A 52 1.97 -16.70 -22.84
N ALA A 53 2.79 -15.65 -22.79
CA ALA A 53 2.70 -14.53 -23.73
C ALA A 53 3.60 -14.81 -24.95
N VAL A 54 3.10 -15.63 -25.87
CA VAL A 54 3.77 -15.94 -27.15
C VAL A 54 3.65 -14.71 -28.07
N SER A 55 4.45 -13.67 -27.83
CA SER A 55 4.89 -12.63 -28.78
C SER A 55 5.43 -11.36 -28.11
N LEU A 56 6.48 -11.46 -27.29
CA LEU A 56 7.35 -10.29 -27.01
C LEU A 56 8.82 -10.73 -27.05
N PRO A 57 9.43 -10.84 -28.26
CA PRO A 57 10.84 -11.16 -28.40
C PRO A 57 11.79 -10.07 -27.86
N ASP A 58 11.27 -8.85 -27.59
CA ASP A 58 12.07 -7.67 -27.22
C ASP A 58 11.84 -7.15 -25.78
N ALA A 59 11.02 -7.80 -24.95
CA ALA A 59 10.71 -7.31 -23.60
C ALA A 59 11.61 -7.87 -22.48
N LEU A 60 12.77 -8.46 -22.81
CA LEU A 60 13.71 -9.00 -21.81
C LEU A 60 14.72 -7.96 -21.28
N LEU A 61 14.65 -6.71 -21.72
CA LEU A 61 15.63 -5.67 -21.35
C LEU A 61 15.31 -4.91 -20.06
N PHE A 62 14.10 -5.09 -19.52
CA PHE A 62 13.73 -4.53 -18.22
C PHE A 62 13.24 -5.68 -17.33
N GLU A 63 14.18 -6.36 -16.68
CA GLU A 63 13.91 -7.09 -15.43
C GLU A 63 13.52 -6.05 -14.36
N GLU A 64 12.36 -5.41 -14.52
CA GLU A 64 11.74 -4.76 -13.39
C GLU A 64 11.49 -5.85 -12.37
N ASP A 65 12.16 -5.74 -11.23
CA ASP A 65 12.00 -6.67 -10.13
C ASP A 65 10.58 -6.54 -9.59
N TYR A 66 9.65 -7.28 -10.21
CA TYR A 66 8.25 -7.38 -9.85
C TYR A 66 8.10 -7.80 -8.39
N GLN A 67 9.07 -8.56 -7.85
CA GLN A 67 9.14 -8.91 -6.45
C GLN A 67 9.37 -7.65 -5.61
N THR A 68 10.39 -6.86 -5.93
CA THR A 68 10.67 -5.59 -5.23
C THR A 68 9.50 -4.62 -5.32
N ARG A 69 8.84 -4.50 -6.48
CA ARG A 69 7.63 -3.66 -6.62
C ARG A 69 6.47 -4.13 -5.74
N ASN A 70 6.19 -5.43 -5.74
CA ASN A 70 5.16 -6.00 -4.88
C ASN A 70 5.49 -5.78 -3.40
N THR A 71 6.76 -5.97 -3.01
CA THR A 71 7.23 -5.73 -1.64
C THR A 71 7.08 -4.27 -1.23
N VAL A 72 7.48 -3.31 -2.08
CA VAL A 72 7.28 -1.87 -1.84
C VAL A 72 5.80 -1.55 -1.68
N HIS A 73 4.95 -2.09 -2.55
CA HIS A 73 3.51 -1.87 -2.51
C HIS A 73 2.86 -2.45 -1.24
N CYS A 74 3.25 -3.66 -0.83
CA CYS A 74 2.76 -4.27 0.41
C CYS A 74 3.16 -3.46 1.65
N TYR A 75 4.41 -2.97 1.72
CA TYR A 75 4.83 -2.08 2.79
C TYR A 75 4.06 -0.75 2.78
N TYR A 76 3.79 -0.20 1.62
CA TYR A 76 2.98 1.01 1.48
C TYR A 76 1.53 0.80 1.98
N LEU A 77 0.88 -0.30 1.60
CA LEU A 77 -0.46 -0.67 2.08
C LEU A 77 -0.52 -0.77 3.60
N MET A 78 0.39 -1.55 4.20
CA MET A 78 0.45 -1.69 5.65
C MET A 78 0.71 -0.33 6.32
N ALA A 79 1.61 0.49 5.78
CA ALA A 79 1.93 1.80 6.33
C ALA A 79 0.69 2.72 6.38
N LEU A 80 -0.12 2.75 5.32
CA LEU A 80 -1.37 3.50 5.27
C LEU A 80 -2.41 2.97 6.28
N GLY A 81 -2.53 1.65 6.42
CA GLY A 81 -3.45 1.06 7.40
C GLY A 81 -3.07 1.41 8.83
N TYR A 82 -1.79 1.29 9.21
CA TYR A 82 -1.32 1.69 10.54
C TYR A 82 -1.40 3.21 10.76
N LEU A 83 -1.19 4.03 9.73
CA LEU A 83 -1.40 5.48 9.78
C LEU A 83 -2.86 5.80 10.10
N GLY A 84 -3.80 5.13 9.42
CA GLY A 84 -5.24 5.28 9.64
C GLY A 84 -5.66 4.92 11.07
N LEU A 85 -5.11 3.84 11.62
CA LEU A 85 -5.34 3.42 13.01
C LEU A 85 -4.64 4.31 14.06
N GLY A 86 -3.85 5.32 13.65
CA GLY A 86 -3.11 6.19 14.55
C GLY A 86 -1.82 5.57 15.12
N ASN A 87 -1.40 4.40 14.63
CA ASN A 87 -0.13 3.79 15.01
C ASN A 87 1.01 4.39 14.16
N ILE A 88 1.38 5.63 14.48
CA ILE A 88 2.35 6.43 13.72
C ILE A 88 3.73 5.78 13.72
N GLU A 89 4.17 5.20 14.84
CA GLU A 89 5.49 4.57 14.93
C GLU A 89 5.62 3.40 13.96
N LYS A 90 4.63 2.49 13.93
CA LYS A 90 4.64 1.34 13.03
C LYS A 90 4.51 1.77 11.57
N SER A 91 3.66 2.75 11.29
CA SER A 91 3.49 3.34 9.97
C SER A 91 4.81 3.92 9.42
N GLN A 92 5.51 4.74 10.21
CA GLN A 92 6.79 5.34 9.80
C GLN A 92 7.89 4.32 9.54
N LYS A 93 7.97 3.27 10.38
CA LYS A 93 8.91 2.15 10.13
C LYS A 93 8.65 1.48 8.79
N LEU A 94 7.38 1.27 8.43
CA LEU A 94 6.98 0.65 7.16
C LEU A 94 7.24 1.57 5.97
N PHE A 95 6.91 2.86 6.05
CA PHE A 95 7.25 3.85 5.01
C PHE A 95 8.75 3.92 4.76
N LYS A 96 9.57 3.96 5.83
CA LYS A 96 11.04 3.95 5.71
C LYS A 96 11.55 2.68 5.02
N LYS A 97 10.99 1.52 5.36
CA LYS A 97 11.34 0.24 4.73
C LYS A 97 10.99 0.25 3.24
N ALA A 98 9.80 0.72 2.89
CA ALA A 98 9.38 0.84 1.50
C ALA A 98 10.24 1.85 0.72
N GLY A 99 10.57 2.99 1.32
CA GLY A 99 11.44 4.02 0.74
C GLY A 99 12.89 3.57 0.55
N SER A 100 13.40 2.66 1.37
CA SER A 100 14.74 2.07 1.18
C SER A 100 14.81 1.12 -0.02
N LEU A 101 13.67 0.59 -0.48
CA LEU A 101 13.57 -0.31 -1.63
C LEU A 101 13.21 0.45 -2.92
N SER A 102 12.54 1.60 -2.82
CA SER A 102 12.24 2.46 -3.95
C SER A 102 12.16 3.93 -3.53
N ASN A 103 12.93 4.76 -4.21
CA ASN A 103 12.99 6.21 -4.02
C ASN A 103 11.98 7.00 -4.88
N HIS A 104 11.24 6.35 -5.79
CA HIS A 104 10.35 7.04 -6.75
C HIS A 104 8.84 6.82 -6.50
N HIS A 105 8.47 6.06 -5.47
CA HIS A 105 7.07 5.71 -5.22
C HIS A 105 6.28 6.91 -4.65
N GLN A 106 5.52 7.59 -5.51
CA GLN A 106 4.82 8.84 -5.22
C GLN A 106 3.91 8.77 -3.99
N GLY A 107 3.20 7.65 -3.81
CA GLY A 107 2.34 7.44 -2.65
C GLY A 107 3.09 7.47 -1.31
N ILE A 108 4.32 6.94 -1.27
CA ILE A 108 5.14 6.93 -0.04
C ILE A 108 5.59 8.35 0.25
N ILE A 109 6.12 9.05 -0.75
CA ILE A 109 6.58 10.44 -0.63
C ILE A 109 5.46 11.34 -0.08
N ARG A 110 4.24 11.16 -0.59
CA ARG A 110 3.07 11.92 -0.16
C ARG A 110 2.65 11.59 1.27
N HIS A 111 2.49 10.31 1.61
CA HIS A 111 1.84 9.91 2.86
C HIS A 111 2.81 9.73 4.03
N GLN A 112 4.11 9.62 3.80
CA GLN A 112 5.10 9.55 4.87
C GLN A 112 5.09 10.81 5.75
N ASN A 113 4.78 11.97 5.17
CA ASN A 113 4.66 13.24 5.90
C ASN A 113 3.20 13.61 6.24
N PHE A 114 2.26 12.69 6.03
CA PHE A 114 0.85 12.95 6.29
C PHE A 114 0.59 13.03 7.79
N VAL A 115 0.05 14.16 8.23
CA VAL A 115 -0.40 14.36 9.61
C VAL A 115 -1.91 14.24 9.64
N LYS A 116 -2.39 13.19 10.30
CA LYS A 116 -3.82 13.00 10.53
C LYS A 116 -4.29 14.01 11.58
N ILE A 117 -5.13 14.96 11.18
CA ILE A 117 -5.78 15.88 12.11
C ILE A 117 -6.95 15.15 12.75
N ASN A 118 -6.86 14.85 14.03
CA ASN A 118 -8.00 14.32 14.79
C ASN A 118 -9.01 15.46 14.91
N GLY A 119 -10.20 15.26 14.34
CA GLY A 119 -11.31 16.20 14.43
C GLY A 119 -11.88 16.26 15.85
N ASN A 120 -11.14 16.86 16.77
CA ASN A 120 -11.72 17.37 18.00
C ASN A 120 -12.39 18.69 17.66
N LYS A 121 -13.71 18.66 17.50
CA LYS A 121 -14.55 19.82 17.62
C LYS A 121 -15.74 19.49 18.49
#